data_AF-A0A940SMQ1-F1
#
_entry.id   AF-A0A940SMQ1-F1
#
_cell.length_a   1.000
_cell.length_b   1.000
_cell.length_c   1.000
_cell.angle_alpha   90.00
_cell.angle_beta   90.00
_cell.angle_gamma   90.00
#
_symmetry.space_group_name_H-M   'P 1'
#
loop_
_entity.id
_entity.type
_entity.pdbx_description
1 polymer ?
#
loop_
_entity_poly.entity_id
_entity_poly.type
_entity_poly.pdbx_seq_one_letter_code
_entity_poly.pdbx_strand_id
1 'polypeptide(L)' 'MGDYMEEPVSKSPYQLLPIHKVEPNPGQPRQDFDEEELAALSESSTVHGILQPLTVREVG' A
#
# COMPACT_ATOMS: atom_id res chain seq x y z
N MET A 1 -25.31 -35.13 -3.71
CA MET A 1 -25.71 -33.74 -3.47
C MET A 1 -24.67 -33.17 -2.52
N GLY A 2 -23.54 -32.73 -3.07
CA GLY A 2 -22.50 -32.09 -2.28
C GLY A 2 -22.93 -30.65 -2.08
N ASP A 3 -23.18 -30.28 -0.83
CA ASP A 3 -23.40 -28.90 -0.45
C ASP A 3 -22.10 -28.15 -0.71
N TYR A 4 -22.01 -27.49 -1.87
CA TYR A 4 -20.95 -26.52 -2.16
C TYR A 4 -21.25 -25.31 -1.29
N MET A 5 -20.88 -25.41 -0.01
CA MET A 5 -20.90 -24.30 0.90
C MET A 5 -19.92 -23.27 0.33
N GLU A 6 -20.45 -22.26 -0.36
CA GLU A 6 -19.70 -21.09 -0.80
C GLU A 6 -19.07 -20.47 0.45
N GLU A 7 -17.76 -20.70 0.63
CA GLU A 7 -17.03 -20.03 1.68
C GLU A 7 -17.15 -18.51 1.48
N PRO A 8 -17.42 -17.73 2.55
CA PRO A 8 -17.63 -16.30 2.41
C PRO A 8 -16.35 -15.68 1.84
N VAL A 9 -16.51 -14.99 0.71
CA VAL A 9 -15.44 -14.29 -0.02
C VAL A 9 -14.54 -13.59 0.99
N SER A 10 -13.33 -14.13 1.13
CA SER A 10 -12.30 -13.62 2.03
C SER A 10 -12.12 -12.13 1.76
N LYS A 11 -12.33 -11.27 2.76
CA LYS A 11 -11.84 -9.89 2.70
C LYS A 11 -10.36 -9.97 2.36
N SER A 12 -9.96 -9.53 1.17
CA SER A 12 -8.56 -9.42 0.82
C SER A 12 -7.88 -8.55 1.90
N PRO A 13 -6.70 -8.93 2.44
CA PRO A 13 -6.03 -8.15 3.48
C PRO A 13 -5.51 -6.79 2.96
N TYR A 14 -5.67 -6.53 1.66
CA TYR A 14 -5.27 -5.32 0.98
C TYR A 14 -6.49 -4.60 0.45
N GLN A 15 -6.50 -3.28 0.60
CA GLN A 15 -7.51 -2.40 0.04
C GLN A 15 -6.87 -1.46 -0.97
N LEU A 16 -7.44 -1.41 -2.18
CA LEU A 16 -7.06 -0.41 -3.16
C LEU A 16 -7.70 0.91 -2.77
N LEU A 17 -6.86 1.91 -2.49
CA LEU A 17 -7.27 3.26 -2.15
C LEU A 17 -6.78 4.22 -3.23
N PRO A 18 -7.58 5.23 -3.60
CA PRO A 18 -7.09 6.27 -4.48
C PRO A 18 -5.98 7.07 -3.80
N ILE A 19 -4.88 7.31 -4.51
CA ILE A 19 -3.67 7.95 -3.96
C ILE A 19 -3.92 9.34 -3.39
N HIS A 20 -4.90 10.09 -3.92
CA HIS A 20 -5.26 11.43 -3.43
C HIS A 20 -5.89 11.44 -2.04
N LYS A 21 -6.26 10.28 -1.48
CA LYS A 21 -6.75 10.15 -0.10
C LYS A 21 -5.65 9.79 0.90
N VAL A 22 -4.41 9.59 0.43
CA VAL A 22 -3.27 9.22 1.26
C VAL A 22 -2.41 10.46 1.46
N GLU A 23 -2.24 10.86 2.72
CA GLU A 23 -1.34 11.96 3.10
C GLU A 23 -0.16 11.42 3.94
N PRO A 24 1.03 12.05 3.84
CA PRO A 24 2.16 11.66 4.67
C PRO A 24 1.84 11.88 6.15
N ASN A 25 2.21 10.92 6.99
CA ASN A 25 2.02 11.04 8.42
C ASN A 25 3.00 12.09 9.00
N PRO A 26 2.50 13.17 9.66
CA PRO A 26 3.37 14.22 10.21
C PRO A 26 4.26 13.71 11.36
N GLY A 27 3.92 12.58 11.97
CA GLY A 27 4.73 11.91 12.99
C GLY A 27 5.71 10.87 12.43
N GLN A 28 6.03 10.89 11.13
CA GLN A 28 7.04 9.98 10.57
C GLN A 28 8.43 10.29 11.17
N PRO A 29 9.08 9.33 11.86
CA PRO A 29 10.38 9.55 12.48
C PRO A 29 11.50 9.71 11.44
N ARG A 30 11.35 9.07 10.27
CA ARG A 30 12.26 9.26 9.12
C ARG A 30 11.77 10.45 8.30
N GLN A 31 12.55 11.53 8.32
CA GLN A 31 12.28 12.76 7.56
C GLN A 31 13.31 12.95 6.44
N ASP A 32 14.53 12.48 6.65
CA ASP A 32 15.59 12.51 5.64
C ASP A 32 15.57 11.25 4.78
N PHE A 33 15.58 11.48 3.47
CA PHE A 33 15.71 10.47 2.43
C PHE A 33 16.93 10.83 1.57
N ASP A 34 17.69 9.82 1.20
CA ASP A 34 18.76 9.99 0.23
C ASP A 34 18.15 10.14 -1.17
N GLU A 35 18.56 11.18 -1.89
CA GLU A 35 17.99 11.50 -3.21
C GLU A 35 18.28 10.41 -4.25
N GLU A 36 19.44 9.75 -4.16
CA GLU A 36 19.80 8.66 -5.08
C GLU A 36 18.97 7.41 -4.78
N GLU A 37 18.76 7.08 -3.50
CA GLU A 37 17.89 5.96 -3.10
C GLU A 37 16.42 6.19 -3.49
N LEU A 38 15.92 7.43 -3.34
CA LEU A 38 14.57 7.81 -3.74
C LEU A 38 14.36 7.68 -5.26
N ALA A 39 15.33 8.14 -6.05
CA ALA A 39 15.29 8.02 -7.49
C ALA A 39 15.23 6.55 -7.93
N ALA A 40 16.12 5.71 -7.38
CA ALA A 40 16.14 4.28 -7.64
C ALA A 40 14.82 3.58 -7.25
N LEU A 41 14.20 3.98 -6.12
CA LEU A 41 12.92 3.45 -5.68
C LEU A 41 11.78 3.86 -6.63
N SER A 42 11.78 5.09 -7.13
CA SER A 42 10.80 5.60 -8.08
C SER A 42 10.87 4.85 -9.43
N GLU A 43 12.09 4.65 -9.94
CA GLU A 43 12.32 3.85 -11.14
C GLU A 43 11.85 2.40 -10.95
N SER A 44 12.18 1.78 -9.82
CA SER A 44 11.73 0.43 -9.48
C SER A 44 10.20 0.34 -9.39
N SER A 45 9.56 1.31 -8.73
CA SER A 45 8.10 1.39 -8.60
C SER A 45 7.41 1.57 -9.95
N THR A 46 8.06 2.25 -10.90
CA THR A 46 7.53 2.44 -12.26
C THR A 46 7.62 1.16 -13.08
N VAL A 47 8.71 0.40 -12.97
CA VAL A 47 8.94 -0.83 -13.76
C VAL A 47 8.15 -2.02 -13.19
N HIS A 48 8.14 -2.20 -11.87
CA HIS A 48 7.57 -3.39 -11.22
C HIS A 48 6.23 -3.12 -10.53
N GLY A 49 5.80 -1.85 -10.46
CA GLY A 49 4.69 -1.44 -9.61
C GLY A 49 5.08 -1.40 -8.14
N ILE A 50 4.08 -1.16 -7.28
CA ILE A 50 4.26 -1.18 -5.83
C ILE A 50 4.37 -2.64 -5.35
N LEU A 51 5.60 -3.09 -5.11
CA LEU A 51 5.92 -4.43 -4.64
C LEU A 51 5.46 -4.70 -3.21
N GLN A 52 5.42 -3.66 -2.38
CA GLN A 52 5.10 -3.75 -0.96
C GLN A 52 3.85 -2.91 -0.67
N PRO A 53 2.80 -3.49 -0.04
CA PRO A 53 1.62 -2.74 0.32
C PRO A 53 1.96 -1.66 1.35
N LEU A 54 1.32 -0.50 1.21
CA LEU A 54 1.50 0.62 2.15
C LEU A 54 0.54 0.47 3.33
N THR A 55 1.06 0.67 4.53
CA THR A 55 0.24 0.71 5.76
C THR A 55 -0.37 2.10 5.91
N VAL A 56 -1.69 2.16 6.00
CA VAL A 56 -2.43 3.42 6.20
C VAL A 56 -3.30 3.31 7.44
N ARG A 57 -3.63 4.47 8.02
CA ARG A 57 -4.60 4.62 9.11
C ARG A 57 -5.64 5.65 8.70
N GLU A 58 -6.87 5.49 9.15
CA GLU A 58 -7.89 6.52 8.99
C GLU A 58 -7.51 7.73 9.84
N VAL A 59 -7.53 8.91 9.22
CA VAL A 59 -7.34 10.20 9.90
C VAL A 59 -8.74 10.74 10.14
N GLY A 60 -9.18 10.71 11.40
CA GLY A 60 -10.51 11.16 11.84
C GLY A 60 -10.46 12.49 12.56
#